data_AF-A0A356VZI0-F1
#
_entry.id   AF-A0A356VZI0-F1
#
_cell.length_a   1.000
_cell.length_b   1.000
_cell.length_c   1.000
_cell.angle_alpha   90.00
_cell.angle_beta   90.00
_cell.angle_gamma   90.00
#
_symmetry.space_group_name_H-M   'P 1'
#
loop_
_entity.id
_entity.type
_entity.pdbx_description
1 polymer ?
#
loop_
_entity_poly.entity_id
_entity_poly.type
_entity_poly.pdbx_seq_one_letter_code
_entity_poly.pdbx_strand_id
1 'polypeptide(L)'
;MQILACAAVLAAALLIVQSPGWKRGSASSGTSISHYSNSNASSRQESAGTLPAGAPKNDSYVIREYKGHIGVFRKGEEKPFQEYETEVELLPEPDRKALKAGIVVHSMEEVEKRIEDYDA
;
A
#
# COMPACT_ATOMS: atom_id res chain seq x y z
N MET A 1 26.20 38.37 4.31
CA MET A 1 26.00 36.99 3.85
C MET A 1 24.50 36.75 3.73
N GLN A 2 23.98 36.90 2.50
CA GLN A 2 22.59 36.64 2.12
C GLN A 2 22.32 35.12 2.14
N ILE A 3 21.17 34.71 2.68
CA ILE A 3 20.51 33.48 2.24
C ILE A 3 19.27 33.94 1.48
N LEU A 4 19.39 33.84 0.16
CA LEU A 4 18.43 34.23 -0.85
C LEU A 4 17.92 32.93 -1.51
N ALA A 5 16.62 32.65 -1.45
CA ALA A 5 15.80 31.98 -2.48
C ALA A 5 14.44 31.62 -1.86
N CYS A 6 13.29 32.16 -2.30
CA CYS A 6 12.61 31.89 -3.58
C CYS A 6 12.19 30.39 -3.69
N ALA A 7 10.97 30.00 -3.99
CA ALA A 7 9.82 30.72 -4.54
C ALA A 7 8.52 29.88 -4.42
N ALA A 8 7.40 30.60 -4.59
CA ALA A 8 6.22 30.23 -5.37
C ALA A 8 5.26 29.14 -4.83
N VAL A 9 4.22 29.63 -4.15
CA VAL A 9 2.79 29.50 -4.53
C VAL A 9 2.48 28.39 -5.54
N LEU A 10 1.76 27.36 -5.10
CA LEU A 10 0.90 26.55 -5.98
C LEU A 10 -0.54 26.67 -5.50
N ALA A 11 -1.26 27.60 -6.13
CA ALA A 11 -2.71 27.67 -6.15
C ALA A 11 -3.23 26.81 -7.32
N ALA A 12 -4.26 25.98 -7.08
CA ALA A 12 -5.33 25.54 -7.99
C ALA A 12 -5.95 24.25 -7.40
N ALA A 13 -7.11 24.30 -6.74
CA ALA A 13 -8.47 24.37 -7.29
C ALA A 13 -9.02 23.02 -7.80
N LEU A 14 -10.18 22.64 -7.24
CA LEU A 14 -11.36 22.05 -7.93
C LEU A 14 -11.20 20.59 -8.44
N LEU A 15 -12.09 19.60 -8.28
CA LEU A 15 -13.54 19.49 -8.07
C LEU A 15 -13.90 18.02 -7.69
N ILE A 16 -15.00 17.88 -6.92
CA ILE A 16 -16.10 16.91 -7.08
C ILE A 16 -15.74 15.47 -7.51
N VAL A 17 -16.00 14.48 -6.64
CA VAL A 17 -16.83 13.31 -7.01
C VAL A 17 -17.63 12.86 -5.79
N GLN A 18 -18.93 13.16 -5.83
CA GLN A 18 -19.95 12.44 -5.08
C GLN A 18 -20.05 11.03 -5.68
N SER A 19 -19.94 9.98 -4.87
CA SER A 19 -20.30 8.63 -5.28
C SER A 19 -21.72 8.31 -4.77
N PRO A 20 -22.69 8.08 -5.68
CA PRO A 20 -24.06 7.73 -5.32
C PRO A 20 -24.25 6.21 -5.16
N GLY A 21 -25.00 5.85 -4.11
CA GLY A 21 -26.06 4.83 -4.24
C GLY A 21 -25.65 3.37 -4.31
N TRP A 22 -25.34 2.76 -3.16
CA TRP A 22 -25.38 1.31 -2.99
C TRP A 22 -26.83 0.81 -3.11
N LYS A 23 -27.24 0.39 -4.31
CA LYS A 23 -28.44 -0.42 -4.51
C LYS A 23 -28.08 -1.87 -4.19
N ARG A 24 -28.45 -2.30 -2.98
CA ARG A 24 -28.36 -3.69 -2.54
C ARG A 24 -29.46 -4.49 -3.22
N GLY A 25 -29.11 -5.25 -4.26
CA GLY A 25 -29.98 -6.28 -4.81
C GLY A 25 -29.97 -7.51 -3.90
N SER A 26 -31.16 -7.95 -3.48
CA SER A 26 -31.36 -9.30 -2.98
C SER A 26 -32.83 -9.69 -3.09
N ALA A 27 -33.10 -10.66 -3.96
CA ALA A 27 -34.17 -11.66 -3.88
C ALA A 27 -34.08 -12.47 -5.19
N SER A 28 -33.37 -13.60 -5.17
CA SER A 28 -33.93 -14.94 -4.96
C SER A 28 -34.81 -15.40 -6.12
N SER A 29 -34.24 -16.26 -6.96
CA SER A 29 -34.87 -17.17 -7.91
C SER A 29 -33.79 -18.21 -8.17
N GLY A 30 -34.01 -19.51 -8.19
CA GLY A 30 -35.21 -20.33 -8.16
C GLY A 30 -34.70 -21.75 -8.42
N THR A 31 -35.31 -22.72 -7.75
CA THR A 31 -35.20 -24.17 -7.96
C THR A 31 -34.95 -24.57 -9.43
N SER A 32 -33.96 -25.44 -9.69
CA SER A 32 -34.16 -26.65 -10.51
C SER A 32 -32.94 -27.56 -10.56
N ILE A 33 -33.21 -28.83 -10.26
CA ILE A 33 -32.35 -30.01 -10.34
C ILE A 33 -32.11 -30.37 -11.81
N SER A 34 -30.89 -30.78 -12.18
CA SER A 34 -30.70 -31.88 -13.15
C SER A 34 -29.27 -32.42 -13.13
N HIS A 35 -29.20 -33.74 -13.27
CA HIS A 35 -28.07 -34.60 -13.02
C HIS A 35 -27.24 -34.86 -14.30
N TYR A 36 -25.92 -34.92 -14.10
CA TYR A 36 -24.88 -35.73 -14.77
C TYR A 36 -24.56 -35.60 -16.28
N SER A 37 -23.26 -35.40 -16.50
CA SER A 37 -22.37 -35.86 -17.58
C SER A 37 -22.36 -35.15 -18.94
N ASN A 38 -21.24 -34.48 -19.21
CA ASN A 38 -20.54 -34.63 -20.49
C ASN A 38 -19.02 -34.50 -20.28
N SER A 39 -18.30 -35.60 -20.50
CA SER A 39 -16.84 -35.62 -20.55
C SER A 39 -16.33 -35.13 -21.90
N ASN A 40 -15.22 -34.38 -21.86
CA ASN A 40 -14.29 -34.04 -22.94
C ASN A 40 -14.44 -32.65 -23.61
N ALA A 41 -13.72 -31.67 -23.07
CA ALA A 41 -13.11 -30.61 -23.87
C ALA A 41 -11.83 -30.10 -23.17
N SER A 42 -10.67 -30.50 -23.67
CA SER A 42 -9.43 -29.77 -23.43
C SER A 42 -9.52 -28.44 -24.19
N SER A 43 -9.63 -27.31 -23.49
CA SER A 43 -9.32 -25.97 -24.03
C SER A 43 -9.18 -24.92 -22.93
N ARG A 44 -7.92 -24.54 -22.72
CA ARG A 44 -7.36 -23.20 -22.51
C ARG A 44 -8.24 -22.11 -21.85
N GLN A 45 -7.79 -21.71 -20.66
CA GLN A 45 -7.56 -20.32 -20.30
C GLN A 45 -6.41 -20.37 -19.27
N GLU A 46 -5.15 -20.12 -19.61
CA GLU A 46 -4.58 -18.76 -19.70
C GLU A 46 -5.25 -17.79 -18.73
N SER A 47 -5.12 -18.04 -17.43
CA SER A 47 -5.04 -16.93 -16.50
C SER A 47 -3.58 -16.52 -16.46
N ALA A 48 -3.29 -15.50 -17.27
CA ALA A 48 -2.09 -14.70 -17.17
C ALA A 48 -2.01 -14.11 -15.75
N GLY A 49 -1.46 -14.89 -14.82
CA GLY A 49 -0.68 -14.35 -13.73
C GLY A 49 0.64 -13.86 -14.31
N THR A 50 0.59 -12.88 -15.19
CA THR A 50 1.72 -11.94 -15.33
C THR A 50 1.73 -11.17 -14.01
N LEU A 51 2.26 -11.80 -12.96
CA LEU A 51 3.02 -11.03 -12.00
C LEU A 51 4.13 -10.41 -12.84
N PRO A 52 4.22 -9.07 -12.96
CA PRO A 52 5.43 -8.50 -13.51
C PRO A 52 6.57 -9.08 -12.68
N ALA A 53 7.50 -9.71 -13.38
CA ALA A 53 8.79 -10.12 -12.87
C ALA A 53 9.53 -8.87 -12.37
N GLY A 54 9.19 -8.43 -11.16
CA GLY A 54 10.12 -7.76 -10.29
C GLY A 54 10.91 -8.89 -9.63
N ALA A 55 12.02 -9.29 -10.23
CA ALA A 55 13.04 -10.03 -9.49
C ALA A 55 13.21 -9.33 -8.12
N PRO A 56 13.37 -10.07 -7.01
CA PRO A 56 13.77 -9.46 -5.75
C PRO A 56 15.16 -8.89 -6.00
N LYS A 57 15.21 -7.64 -6.46
CA LYS A 57 16.34 -6.78 -6.20
C LYS A 57 16.47 -6.85 -4.69
N ASN A 58 17.67 -7.13 -4.21
CA ASN A 58 18.02 -7.08 -2.79
C ASN A 58 17.94 -5.63 -2.30
N ASP A 59 16.77 -5.02 -2.46
CA ASP A 59 16.44 -3.67 -2.11
C ASP A 59 16.14 -3.73 -0.62
N SER A 60 17.13 -3.37 0.18
CA SER A 60 16.88 -3.07 1.58
C SER A 60 16.03 -1.81 1.67
N TYR A 61 14.97 -1.85 2.46
CA TYR A 61 14.12 -0.72 2.78
C TYR A 61 14.49 -0.17 4.15
N VAL A 62 14.21 1.11 4.36
CA VAL A 62 14.38 1.79 5.65
C VAL A 62 13.03 2.34 6.07
N ILE A 63 12.51 1.86 7.19
CA ILE A 63 11.27 2.35 7.80
C ILE A 63 11.65 3.40 8.84
N ARG A 64 11.14 4.63 8.69
CA ARG A 64 11.44 5.74 9.61
C ARG A 64 10.32 6.78 9.63
N GLU A 65 10.36 7.67 10.62
CA GLU A 65 9.44 8.81 10.68
C GLU A 65 9.61 9.74 9.46
N TYR A 66 8.48 10.12 8.88
CA TYR A 66 8.39 11.11 7.81
C TYR A 66 7.15 11.98 8.05
N LYS A 67 7.36 13.29 8.26
CA LYS A 67 6.28 14.28 8.46
C LYS A 67 5.23 13.84 9.50
N GLY A 68 5.68 13.29 10.63
CA GLY A 68 4.80 12.85 11.72
C GLY A 68 4.16 11.47 11.54
N HIS A 69 4.35 10.81 10.39
CA HIS A 69 3.83 9.48 10.12
C HIS A 69 4.93 8.52 9.64
N ILE A 70 4.60 7.28 9.31
CA ILE A 70 5.61 6.27 8.95
C ILE A 70 5.89 6.31 7.45
N GLY A 71 7.17 6.48 7.09
CA GLY A 71 7.65 6.41 5.72
C GLY A 71 8.58 5.21 5.50
N VAL A 72 8.45 4.58 4.34
CA VAL A 72 9.33 3.49 3.88
C VAL A 72 10.16 4.01 2.73
N PHE A 73 11.48 3.94 2.87
CA PHE A 73 12.45 4.49 1.94
C PHE A 73 13.23 3.36 1.29
N ARG A 74 13.51 3.50 0.01
CA ARG A 74 14.53 2.67 -0.62
C ARG A 74 15.91 3.16 -0.21
N LYS A 75 16.89 2.26 -0.20
CA LYS A 75 18.26 2.60 0.19
C LYS A 75 18.81 3.76 -0.64
N GLY A 76 19.20 4.84 0.05
CA GLY A 76 19.77 6.04 -0.57
C GLY A 76 18.75 7.03 -1.11
N GLU A 77 17.44 6.75 -0.99
CA GLU A 77 16.39 7.70 -1.35
C GLU A 77 16.02 8.60 -0.16
N GLU A 78 15.86 9.90 -0.43
CA GLU A 78 15.43 10.87 0.58
C GLU A 78 13.92 10.99 0.69
N LYS A 79 13.20 10.56 -0.34
CA LYS A 79 11.73 10.55 -0.39
C LYS A 79 11.23 9.13 -0.11
N PRO A 80 10.09 9.00 0.59
CA PRO A 80 9.51 7.69 0.83
C PRO A 80 9.05 7.08 -0.49
N PHE A 81 9.32 5.79 -0.64
CA PHE A 81 8.72 4.93 -1.63
C PHE A 81 7.24 4.66 -1.29
N GLN A 82 6.94 4.51 0.01
CA GLN A 82 5.59 4.31 0.52
C GLN A 82 5.40 5.11 1.82
N GLU A 83 4.24 5.75 1.99
CA GLU A 83 3.83 6.45 3.20
C GLU A 83 2.65 5.69 3.83
N TYR A 84 2.62 5.65 5.16
CA TYR A 84 1.52 5.12 5.98
C TYR A 84 1.07 6.20 6.95
N GLU A 85 -0.24 6.42 7.06
CA GLU A 85 -0.83 7.51 7.86
C GLU A 85 -0.76 7.28 9.38
N THR A 86 -0.11 6.21 9.84
CA THR A 86 0.10 5.91 11.25
C THR A 86 0.91 7.02 11.93
N GLU A 87 0.31 7.65 12.94
CA GLU A 87 0.90 8.80 13.63
C GLU A 87 1.99 8.36 14.60
N VAL A 88 3.25 8.75 14.34
CA VAL A 88 4.41 8.29 15.10
C VAL A 88 4.38 8.79 16.54
N GLU A 89 3.76 9.93 16.81
CA GLU A 89 3.67 10.50 18.17
C GLU A 89 2.83 9.64 19.13
N LEU A 90 1.85 8.91 18.59
CA LEU A 90 0.95 8.02 19.34
C LEU A 90 1.57 6.65 19.64
N LEU A 91 2.66 6.30 18.96
CA LEU A 91 3.34 5.03 19.16
C LEU A 91 4.07 4.99 20.52
N PRO A 92 4.26 3.78 21.09
CA PRO A 92 5.08 3.60 22.27
C PRO A 92 6.49 4.19 22.10
N GLU A 93 7.06 4.75 23.18
CA GLU A 93 8.41 5.32 23.17
C GLU A 93 9.50 4.43 22.51
N PRO A 94 9.58 3.11 22.76
CA PRO A 94 10.56 2.26 22.09
C PRO A 94 10.41 2.27 20.55
N ASP A 95 9.18 2.26 20.05
CA ASP A 95 8.89 2.23 18.61
C ASP A 95 9.23 3.56 17.95
N ARG A 96 8.88 4.67 18.59
CA ARG A 96 9.31 6.00 18.11
C ARG A 96 10.82 6.11 18.02
N LYS A 97 11.55 5.58 19.01
CA LYS A 97 13.01 5.58 19.00
C LYS A 97 13.57 4.73 17.87
N ALA A 98 12.97 3.57 17.61
CA ALA A 98 13.34 2.71 16.49
C ALA A 98 13.09 3.41 15.14
N LEU A 99 11.92 4.03 14.96
CA LEU A 99 11.58 4.79 13.75
C LEU A 99 12.48 6.02 13.56
N LYS A 100 12.91 6.68 14.63
CA LYS A 100 13.90 7.77 14.55
C LYS A 100 15.30 7.29 14.15
N ALA A 101 15.69 6.10 14.61
CA ALA A 101 16.96 5.49 14.22
C ALA A 101 16.94 4.97 12.76
N GLY A 102 15.76 4.61 12.26
CA GLY A 102 15.58 3.96 10.96
C GLY A 102 15.76 2.45 11.07
N ILE A 103 14.72 1.73 10.69
CA ILE A 103 14.68 0.26 10.75
C ILE A 103 14.98 -0.26 9.36
N VAL A 104 16.09 -0.97 9.21
CA VAL A 104 16.46 -1.59 7.92
C VAL A 104 15.79 -2.96 7.82
N VAL A 105 15.08 -3.20 6.73
CA VAL A 105 14.43 -4.48 6.40
C VAL A 105 14.79 -4.89 4.98
N HIS A 106 14.69 -6.18 4.68
CA HIS A 106 15.19 -6.73 3.41
C HIS A 106 14.10 -7.18 2.43
N SER A 107 12.83 -7.10 2.84
CA SER A 107 11.67 -7.41 1.99
C SER A 107 10.49 -6.50 2.32
N MET A 108 9.58 -6.35 1.36
CA MET A 108 8.30 -5.67 1.58
C MET A 108 7.40 -6.44 2.55
N GLU A 109 7.49 -7.76 2.61
CA GLU A 109 6.72 -8.56 3.58
C GLU A 109 7.08 -8.19 5.03
N GLU A 110 8.36 -7.89 5.26
CA GLU A 110 8.87 -7.49 6.57
C GLU A 110 8.49 -6.04 6.90
N VAL A 111 8.37 -5.18 5.88
CA VAL A 111 7.76 -3.85 6.02
C VAL A 111 6.33 -3.99 6.49
N GLU A 112 5.49 -4.72 5.75
CA GLU A 112 4.06 -4.87 6.06
C GLU A 112 3.85 -5.43 7.47
N LYS A 113 4.60 -6.46 7.84
CA LYS A 113 4.53 -7.03 9.18
C LYS A 113 4.86 -6.00 10.28
N ARG A 114 5.82 -5.10 10.04
CA ARG A 114 6.14 -4.03 11.00
C ARG A 114 5.05 -2.98 11.07
N ILE A 115 4.44 -2.64 9.95
CA ILE A 115 3.34 -1.67 9.94
C ILE A 115 2.11 -2.25 10.65
N GLU A 116 1.79 -3.52 10.46
CA GLU A 116 0.70 -4.20 11.17
C GLU A 116 0.89 -4.15 12.69
N ASP A 117 2.13 -4.28 13.18
CA ASP A 117 2.45 -4.17 14.60
C ASP A 117 2.17 -2.73 15.15
N TYR A 118 2.09 -1.70 14.30
CA TYR A 118 1.84 -0.31 14.70
C TYR A 118 0.37 0.16 14.56
N ASP A 119 -0.45 -0.57 13.81
CA ASP A 119 -1.87 -0.25 13.56
C ASP A 119 -2.82 -0.95 14.56
N ALA A 120 -2.27 -1.61 15.59
CA ALA A 120 -2.99 -2.46 16.55
C ALA A 120 -3.75 -1.70 17.65
#